data_AF-A0A520B8G3-F1
#
_entry.id   AF-A0A520B8G3-F1
#
_cell.length_a   1.000
_cell.length_b   1.000
_cell.length_c   1.000
_cell.angle_alpha   90.00
_cell.angle_beta   90.00
_cell.angle_gamma   90.00
#
_symmetry.space_group_name_H-M   'P 1'
#
loop_
_entity.id
_entity.type
_entity.pdbx_description
1 polymer ?
#
loop_
_entity_poly.entity_id
_entity_poly.type
_entity_poly.pdbx_seq_one_letter_code
_entity_poly.pdbx_strand_id
1 'polypeptide(L)'
;MNVFNPRFVSAAIAVVLATAATGASAQDFQYNCQNEPVKIEIPGGRLDNALKQLRLATRCPISGTTLARGKRSKPVVGMMTPEQALQTMLNGTGLQGNPIKQGLEITRLPR
;
A
#
# COMPACT_ATOMS: atom_id res chain seq x y z
N MET A 1 -27.34 -26.27 -74.23
CA MET A 1 -26.30 -25.34 -74.72
C MET A 1 -26.07 -24.30 -73.64
N ASN A 2 -24.81 -24.15 -73.21
CA ASN A 2 -24.29 -23.11 -72.31
C ASN A 2 -24.69 -21.70 -72.82
N VAL A 3 -24.60 -20.56 -72.12
CA VAL A 3 -23.63 -20.04 -71.15
C VAL A 3 -24.25 -18.75 -70.56
N PHE A 4 -24.06 -18.38 -69.29
CA PHE A 4 -23.87 -16.96 -68.91
C PHE A 4 -23.06 -16.84 -67.60
N ASN A 5 -22.11 -15.90 -67.62
CA ASN A 5 -20.86 -15.83 -66.86
C ASN A 5 -20.95 -15.56 -65.35
N PRO A 6 -19.97 -16.07 -64.56
CA PRO A 6 -19.72 -15.65 -63.18
C PRO A 6 -18.69 -14.51 -63.16
N ARG A 7 -19.07 -13.35 -62.65
CA ARG A 7 -18.14 -12.32 -62.15
C ARG A 7 -18.61 -11.85 -60.79
N PHE A 8 -18.56 -12.75 -59.81
CA PHE A 8 -18.68 -12.36 -58.40
C PHE A 8 -17.30 -11.96 -57.89
N VAL A 9 -17.18 -10.64 -57.84
CA VAL A 9 -16.20 -9.78 -57.20
C VAL A 9 -15.57 -10.41 -55.96
N SER A 10 -14.25 -10.42 -55.96
CA SER A 10 -13.37 -10.71 -54.82
C SER A 10 -13.73 -9.86 -53.59
N ALA A 11 -13.92 -10.51 -52.44
CA ALA A 11 -13.79 -9.86 -51.15
C ALA A 11 -12.90 -10.74 -50.27
N ALA A 12 -11.81 -10.14 -49.83
CA ALA A 12 -10.72 -10.76 -49.11
C ALA A 12 -10.80 -10.41 -47.62
N ILE A 13 -10.05 -11.18 -46.80
CA ILE A 13 -9.44 -10.79 -45.52
C ILE A 13 -10.39 -10.72 -44.30
N ALA A 14 -10.20 -11.60 -43.31
CA ALA A 14 -9.35 -11.33 -42.13
C ALA A 14 -9.58 -12.42 -41.06
N VAL A 15 -8.51 -13.11 -40.68
CA VAL A 15 -8.42 -13.88 -39.44
C VAL A 15 -8.36 -12.89 -38.28
N VAL A 16 -9.36 -12.90 -37.39
CA VAL A 16 -9.31 -12.14 -36.14
C VAL A 16 -9.18 -13.13 -34.99
N LEU A 17 -7.94 -13.30 -34.50
CA LEU A 17 -7.68 -13.94 -33.21
C LEU A 17 -8.19 -13.01 -32.10
N ALA A 18 -9.28 -13.39 -31.46
CA ALA A 18 -9.79 -12.71 -30.29
C ALA A 18 -9.46 -13.51 -29.02
N THR A 19 -9.26 -12.77 -27.93
CA THR A 19 -9.24 -13.17 -26.50
C THR A 19 -7.90 -13.71 -25.99
N ALA A 20 -7.33 -13.23 -24.87
CA ALA A 20 -7.73 -12.22 -23.91
C ALA A 20 -6.44 -11.61 -23.33
N ALA A 21 -6.26 -10.29 -23.45
CA ALA A 21 -5.30 -9.60 -22.61
C ALA A 21 -5.91 -9.59 -21.20
N THR A 22 -5.48 -10.51 -20.34
CA THR A 22 -5.62 -10.39 -18.89
C THR A 22 -4.90 -9.10 -18.50
N GLY A 23 -5.65 -7.99 -18.51
CA GLY A 23 -5.27 -6.79 -17.81
C GLY A 23 -5.23 -7.15 -16.34
N ALA A 24 -4.06 -7.56 -15.86
CA ALA A 24 -3.76 -7.56 -14.45
C ALA A 24 -3.98 -6.12 -13.98
N SER A 25 -5.15 -5.86 -13.39
CA SER A 25 -5.38 -4.64 -12.65
C SER A 25 -4.39 -4.66 -11.49
N ALA A 26 -3.21 -4.09 -11.71
CA ALA A 26 -2.39 -3.59 -10.62
C ALA A 26 -3.32 -2.62 -9.90
N GLN A 27 -3.89 -3.06 -8.78
CA GLN A 27 -4.58 -2.15 -7.88
C GLN A 27 -3.50 -1.16 -7.46
N ASP A 28 -3.55 0.03 -8.06
CA ASP A 28 -2.83 1.20 -7.60
C ASP A 28 -3.33 1.41 -6.17
N PHE A 29 -2.62 0.81 -5.21
CA PHE A 29 -2.74 1.20 -3.82
C PHE A 29 -2.31 2.65 -3.84
N GLN A 30 -3.27 3.56 -3.98
CA GLN A 30 -3.05 4.96 -3.67
C GLN A 30 -2.59 4.96 -2.22
N TYR A 31 -1.27 5.01 -2.02
CA TYR A 31 -0.58 5.07 -0.74
C TYR A 31 -0.76 6.46 -0.14
N ASN A 32 -2.02 6.92 -0.09
CA ASN A 32 -2.38 8.16 0.53
C ASN A 32 -2.71 7.81 1.99
N CYS A 33 -1.69 7.92 2.84
CA CYS A 33 -1.88 7.79 4.28
C CYS A 33 -2.84 8.89 4.72
N GLN A 34 -4.13 8.53 4.89
CA GLN A 34 -5.12 9.44 5.40
C GLN A 34 -4.76 9.73 6.85
N ASN A 35 -4.32 10.95 7.13
CA ASN A 35 -3.95 11.38 8.49
C ASN A 35 -5.20 11.66 9.35
N GLU A 36 -6.24 10.85 9.17
CA GLU A 36 -7.50 10.97 9.88
C GLU A 36 -7.44 10.17 11.19
N PRO A 37 -8.06 10.63 12.28
CA PRO A 37 -8.11 9.88 13.52
C PRO A 37 -8.83 8.53 13.34
N VAL A 38 -8.15 7.44 13.67
CA VAL A 38 -8.73 6.10 13.63
C VAL A 38 -8.64 5.44 15.00
N LYS A 39 -9.54 4.50 15.29
CA LYS A 39 -9.47 3.71 16.52
C LYS A 39 -8.29 2.75 16.43
N ILE A 40 -7.34 2.89 17.34
CA ILE A 40 -6.13 2.06 17.37
C ILE A 40 -6.08 1.35 18.72
N GLU A 41 -5.86 0.03 18.67
CA GLU A 41 -5.72 -0.84 19.83
C GLU A 41 -4.56 -1.80 19.56
N ILE A 42 -3.34 -1.35 19.86
CA ILE A 42 -2.11 -2.11 19.64
C ILE A 42 -1.47 -2.40 21.00
N PRO A 43 -1.36 -3.68 21.40
CA PRO A 43 -0.71 -4.04 22.65
C PRO A 43 0.78 -3.68 22.63
N GLY A 44 1.31 -3.36 23.81
CA GLY A 44 2.75 -3.14 23.98
C GLY A 44 3.53 -4.43 23.77
N GLY A 45 4.75 -4.32 23.25
CA GLY A 45 5.54 -5.50 22.91
C GLY A 45 6.73 -5.20 22.04
N ARG A 46 7.09 -6.14 21.17
CA ARG A 46 8.14 -5.94 20.18
C ARG A 46 7.70 -4.86 19.18
N LEU A 47 8.53 -3.84 18.99
CA LEU A 47 8.20 -2.70 18.14
C LEU A 47 8.01 -3.13 16.68
N ASP A 48 8.76 -4.14 16.21
CA ASP A 48 8.58 -4.71 14.87
C ASP A 48 7.16 -5.25 14.62
N ASN A 49 6.61 -6.02 15.56
CA ASN A 49 5.24 -6.52 15.46
C ASN A 49 4.21 -5.38 15.59
N ALA A 50 4.43 -4.47 16.53
CA ALA A 50 3.54 -3.34 16.75
C ALA A 50 3.43 -2.45 15.50
N LEU A 51 4.55 -2.17 14.80
CA LEU A 51 4.56 -1.41 13.55
C LEU A 51 3.82 -2.12 12.42
N LYS A 52 3.89 -3.46 12.37
CA LYS A 52 3.09 -4.27 11.44
C LYS A 52 1.61 -4.11 11.73
N GLN A 53 1.20 -4.15 13.00
CA GLN A 53 -0.20 -3.91 13.37
C GLN A 53 -0.65 -2.49 13.05
N LEU A 54 0.20 -1.48 13.28
CA LEU A 54 -0.12 -0.10 12.92
C LEU A 54 -0.36 0.05 11.41
N ARG A 55 0.53 -0.50 10.57
CA ARG A 55 0.35 -0.54 9.10
C ARG A 55 -0.99 -1.14 8.69
N LEU A 56 -1.42 -2.21 9.36
CA LEU A 56 -2.69 -2.88 9.05
C LEU A 56 -3.90 -2.05 9.50
N ALA A 57 -3.81 -1.40 10.66
CA ALA A 57 -4.87 -0.57 11.21
C ALA A 57 -5.08 0.73 10.41
N THR A 58 -4.00 1.40 10.02
CA THR A 58 -4.05 2.72 9.38
C THR A 58 -3.98 2.66 7.85
N ARG A 59 -3.59 1.50 7.29
CA ARG A 59 -3.25 1.33 5.86
C ARG A 59 -2.15 2.28 5.37
N CYS A 60 -1.41 2.93 6.28
CA CYS A 60 -0.30 3.81 5.95
C CYS A 60 0.99 3.01 5.80
N PRO A 61 1.76 3.16 4.71
CA PRO A 61 3.07 2.55 4.62
C PRO A 61 4.05 3.24 5.59
N ILE A 62 4.90 2.43 6.21
CA ILE A 62 5.92 2.89 7.16
C ILE A 62 7.30 2.43 6.65
N SER A 63 8.18 3.39 6.41
CA SER A 63 9.57 3.19 5.99
C SER A 63 10.51 3.26 7.20
N GLY A 64 11.75 2.74 7.06
CA GLY A 64 12.76 2.81 8.13
C GLY A 64 12.55 1.81 9.29
N THR A 65 11.64 0.84 9.15
CA THR A 65 11.31 -0.15 10.19
C THR A 65 12.49 -1.02 10.64
N THR A 66 13.58 -1.10 9.87
CA THR A 66 14.82 -1.77 10.28
C THR A 66 15.42 -1.15 11.54
N LEU A 67 15.24 0.16 11.76
CA LEU A 67 15.70 0.86 12.97
C LEU A 67 14.94 0.42 14.23
N ALA A 68 13.74 -0.12 14.06
CA ALA A 68 12.88 -0.59 15.14
C ALA A 68 13.26 -1.98 15.67
N ARG A 69 14.19 -2.69 15.02
CA ARG A 69 14.57 -4.06 15.38
C ARG A 69 15.12 -4.13 16.82
N GLY A 70 14.59 -5.06 17.61
CA GLY A 70 15.02 -5.29 18.99
C GLY A 70 14.51 -4.26 20.01
N LYS A 71 13.76 -3.23 19.57
CA LYS A 71 13.15 -2.24 20.46
C LYS A 71 11.76 -2.69 20.89
N ARG A 72 11.25 -2.07 21.96
CA ARG A 72 9.91 -2.33 22.49
C ARG A 72 9.04 -1.09 22.35
N SER A 73 7.77 -1.29 21.98
CA SER A 73 6.76 -0.24 22.00
C SER A 73 5.98 -0.28 23.31
N LYS A 74 5.51 0.88 23.73
CA LYS A 74 4.42 0.97 24.70
C LYS A 74 3.10 0.55 24.03
N PRO A 75 2.08 0.12 24.80
CA PRO A 75 0.74 -0.05 24.26
C PRO A 75 0.21 1.29 23.74
N VAL A 76 -0.51 1.24 22.63
CA VAL A 76 -1.16 2.40 22.01
C VAL A 76 -2.63 2.09 21.83
N VAL A 77 -3.45 2.81 22.60
CA VAL A 77 -4.89 2.60 22.69
C VAL A 77 -5.57 3.96 22.65
N GLY A 78 -6.52 4.14 21.72
CA GLY A 78 -7.33 5.35 21.64
C GLY A 78 -7.68 5.75 20.20
N MET A 79 -8.40 6.87 20.09
CA MET A 79 -8.66 7.54 18.82
C MET A 79 -7.53 8.53 18.55
N MET A 80 -6.71 8.27 17.54
CA MET A 80 -5.58 9.15 17.20
C MET A 80 -5.18 8.97 15.73
N THR A 81 -4.43 9.94 15.20
CA THR A 81 -3.93 9.84 13.82
C THR A 81 -2.82 8.78 13.70
N PRO A 82 -2.57 8.25 12.50
CA PRO A 82 -1.46 7.32 12.26
C PRO A 82 -0.10 7.86 12.71
N GLU A 83 0.13 9.16 12.52
CA GLU A 83 1.33 9.87 12.97
C GLU A 83 1.44 9.89 14.51
N GLN A 84 0.37 10.27 15.20
CA GLN A 84 0.33 10.30 16.67
C GLN A 84 0.54 8.91 17.26
N ALA A 85 -0.08 7.89 16.67
CA ALA A 85 0.10 6.51 17.08
C ALA A 85 1.55 6.05 16.88
N LEU A 86 2.13 6.31 15.71
CA LEU A 86 3.53 5.99 15.44
C LEU A 86 4.45 6.67 16.46
N GLN A 87 4.28 7.97 16.70
CA GLN A 87 5.08 8.70 17.65
C GLN A 87 4.93 8.13 19.07
N THR A 88 3.71 7.78 19.48
CA THR A 88 3.45 7.15 20.78
C THR A 88 4.15 5.80 20.92
N MET A 89 4.17 4.98 19.86
CA MET A 89 4.89 3.71 19.84
C MET A 89 6.40 3.86 19.95
N LEU A 90 6.96 4.93 19.36
CA LEU A 90 8.39 5.22 19.31
C LEU A 90 8.91 5.95 20.56
N ASN A 91 8.02 6.47 21.40
CA ASN A 91 8.40 7.19 22.61
C ASN A 91 9.29 6.35 23.54
N GLY A 92 10.46 6.89 23.88
CA GLY A 92 11.46 6.22 24.72
C GLY A 92 12.38 5.25 23.97
N THR A 93 12.26 5.14 22.65
CA THR A 93 13.08 4.21 21.85
C THR A 93 14.30 4.85 21.19
N GLY A 94 14.45 6.17 21.31
CA GLY A 94 15.48 6.95 20.60
C GLY A 94 15.18 7.18 19.11
N LEU A 95 13.93 6.92 18.70
CA LEU A 95 13.45 7.06 17.32
C LEU A 95 12.30 8.08 17.26
N GLN A 96 12.08 8.62 16.07
CA GLN A 96 10.98 9.54 15.77
C GLN A 96 10.25 9.10 14.51
N GLY A 97 8.93 9.32 14.49
CA GLY A 97 8.11 9.14 13.29
C GLY A 97 7.90 10.49 12.61
N ASN A 98 8.15 10.56 11.30
CA ASN A 98 7.93 11.77 10.51
C ASN A 98 6.99 11.46 9.34
N PRO A 99 6.03 12.34 9.03
CA PRO A 99 5.20 12.20 7.84
C PRO A 99 6.03 12.47 6.57
N ILE A 100 5.83 11.64 5.56
CA ILE A 100 6.39 11.79 4.22
C ILE A 100 5.26 11.76 3.18
N LYS A 101 5.55 12.17 1.93
CA LYS A 101 4.54 12.32 0.86
C LYS A 101 3.63 11.11 0.63
N GLN A 102 4.06 9.90 1.01
CA GLN A 102 3.34 8.65 0.76
C GLN A 102 3.08 7.85 2.05
N GLY A 103 3.36 8.38 3.24
CA GLY A 103 3.25 7.60 4.48
C GLY A 103 4.05 8.15 5.64
N LEU A 104 4.65 7.25 6.42
CA LEU A 104 5.42 7.60 7.60
C LEU A 104 6.84 7.05 7.47
N GLU A 105 7.82 7.78 7.99
CA GLU A 105 9.21 7.37 8.06
C GLU A 105 9.68 7.34 9.50
N ILE A 106 10.43 6.29 9.86
CA ILE A 106 11.11 6.21 11.14
C ILE A 106 12.55 6.67 10.97
N THR A 107 12.94 7.69 11.71
CA THR A 107 14.32 8.19 11.78
C THR A 107 14.86 8.12 13.20
N ARG A 108 16.17 8.32 13.37
CA ARG A 108 16.76 8.48 14.70
C ARG A 108 16.52 9.90 15.19
N LEU A 109 16.23 10.05 16.49
CA LEU A 109 16.17 11.37 17.09
C LEU A 109 17.52 12.09 16.91
N PRO A 110 17.53 13.36 16.49
CA PRO A 110 18.75 14.16 16.47
C PRO A 110 19.30 14.25 17.90
N ARG A 111 20.61 14.09 18.03
CA ARG A 111 21.33 14.17 19.31
C ARG A 111 21.65 15.60 19.67
#